data_AF-A0A665VTB1-F1
#
_entry.id   AF-A0A665VTB1-F1
#
_cell.length_a   1.000
_cell.length_b   1.000
_cell.length_c   1.000
_cell.angle_alpha   90.00
_cell.angle_beta   90.00
_cell.angle_gamma   90.00
#
_symmetry.space_group_name_H-M   'P 1'
#
loop_
_entity.id
_entity.type
_entity.pdbx_description
1 polymer ?
#
loop_
_entity_poly.entity_id
_entity_poly.type
_entity_poly.pdbx_seq_one_letter_code
_entity_poly.pdbx_strand_id
1 'polypeptide(L)'
;MLIPDPIPELQERLGKLLQVLIQNSLVVDKQPPQVIKTQSKFSTTVRYLLGEKVAPGKPVLLKAQIINELQARNLSTVPGDNVGELINNTAILEHNSASKSTCANFRNMSIKKIKRADRKGSESVTEEKFALLFSTEITITGCDTPYRIQTISLPVVVIVHGSQDNNALATIIWDCAFSEPDRLPFVVPERVPWRLMYSTLNSKFTSEVQTQHNLDHYNQHFLAQKIFDKPDFADDFSHMMVSWAQFNKEVLPGRSFTFWQWFEGVMELTKKHLKTYWSEGLIFGFIGKQHLHLILKDRPNGTFLLRFSDSEIGGITIAYVSASENGGQKIQNIQPFTKRDLEIRSLGDRIRDISHITYLYPEYPKNEVFKKFYSGDGLNAHCQCHVLKVKVRLTTNALSPSFFLCFLWSRASTIICWRLHPCVTAYQSGAPFPAVSLRRQFQQPFSPQESITQDMETGNSPDEFTQNPNVFHEM
;
A
#
# COMPACT_ATOMS: atom_id res chain seq x y z
N MET A 1 15.97 66.50 -1.36
CA MET A 1 15.08 65.33 -1.53
C MET A 1 14.63 64.92 -0.15
N LEU A 2 13.35 65.11 0.18
CA LEU A 2 12.78 64.59 1.43
C LEU A 2 12.59 63.08 1.24
N ILE A 3 13.24 62.29 2.07
CA ILE A 3 13.04 60.83 2.11
C ILE A 3 11.58 60.60 2.54
N PRO A 4 10.78 59.79 1.82
CA PRO A 4 9.40 59.51 2.21
C PRO A 4 9.36 58.89 3.61
N ASP A 5 8.37 59.28 4.40
CA ASP A 5 8.15 58.75 5.75
C ASP A 5 7.93 57.22 5.66
N PRO A 6 8.75 56.36 6.30
CA PRO A 6 8.67 54.90 6.11
C PRO A 6 7.46 54.25 6.80
N ILE A 7 6.71 55.00 7.62
CA ILE A 7 5.60 54.50 8.43
C ILE A 7 4.45 53.88 7.61
N PRO A 8 3.97 54.49 6.51
CA PRO A 8 2.89 53.92 5.71
C PRO A 8 3.30 52.61 5.01
N GLU A 9 4.54 52.54 4.50
CA GLU A 9 5.06 51.34 3.85
C GLU A 9 5.17 50.16 4.84
N LEU A 10 5.64 50.44 6.06
CA LEU A 10 5.71 49.44 7.13
C LEU A 10 4.33 48.94 7.55
N GLN A 11 3.33 49.83 7.63
CA GLN A 11 1.94 49.46 7.92
C GLN A 11 1.35 48.58 6.82
N GLU A 12 1.56 48.91 5.55
CA GLU A 12 1.10 48.10 4.43
C GLU A 12 1.74 46.70 4.45
N ARG A 13 3.06 46.64 4.69
CA ARG A 13 3.80 45.37 4.78
C ARG A 13 3.31 44.53 5.95
N LEU A 14 3.06 45.13 7.11
CA LEU A 14 2.50 44.45 8.28
C LEU A 14 1.10 43.89 7.98
N GLY A 15 0.24 44.68 7.31
CA GLY A 15 -1.09 44.23 6.89
C GLY A 15 -1.04 43.02 5.96
N LYS A 16 -0.13 43.02 4.98
CA LYS A 16 0.10 41.87 4.08
C LYS A 16 0.57 40.63 4.84
N LEU A 17 1.53 40.77 5.76
CA LEU A 17 2.02 39.65 6.58
C LEU A 17 0.92 39.09 7.48
N LEU A 18 0.11 39.95 8.09
CA LEU A 18 -1.02 39.55 8.92
C LEU A 18 -2.07 38.78 8.10
N GLN A 19 -2.39 39.27 6.89
CA GLN A 19 -3.30 38.58 5.98
C GLN A 19 -2.80 37.19 5.62
N VAL A 20 -1.52 37.06 5.26
CA VAL A 20 -0.88 35.76 4.94
C VAL A 20 -0.93 34.83 6.16
N LEU A 21 -0.65 35.35 7.36
CA LEU A 21 -0.68 34.57 8.59
C LEU A 21 -2.08 34.06 8.90
N ILE A 22 -3.10 34.91 8.80
CA ILE A 22 -4.51 34.55 9.03
C ILE A 22 -4.98 33.50 8.02
N GLN A 23 -4.67 33.69 6.74
CA GLN A 23 -5.09 32.77 5.68
C GLN A 23 -4.45 31.39 5.82
N ASN A 24 -3.16 31.31 6.14
CA ASN A 24 -2.44 30.03 6.28
C ASN A 24 -2.64 29.35 7.64
N SER A 25 -3.35 29.99 8.57
CA SER A 25 -3.64 29.41 9.89
C SER A 25 -4.82 28.44 9.90
N LEU A 26 -5.53 28.28 8.77
CA LEU A 26 -6.59 27.29 8.62
C LEU A 26 -6.05 26.02 7.97
N VAL A 27 -6.04 24.93 8.74
CA VAL A 27 -5.43 23.65 8.33
C VAL A 27 -6.40 22.49 8.49
N VAL A 28 -6.29 21.49 7.62
CA VAL A 28 -7.03 20.22 7.75
C VAL A 28 -6.25 19.29 8.68
N ASP A 29 -6.63 19.29 9.96
CA ASP A 29 -5.96 18.54 11.04
C ASP A 29 -6.18 17.02 10.90
N LYS A 30 -7.42 16.62 10.62
CA LYS A 30 -7.76 15.24 10.27
C LYS A 30 -8.31 15.19 8.86
N GLN A 31 -7.50 14.71 7.92
CA GLN A 31 -7.88 14.55 6.51
C GLN A 31 -9.11 13.64 6.36
N PRO A 32 -9.98 13.89 5.36
CA PRO A 32 -11.00 12.93 4.98
C PRO A 32 -10.35 11.64 4.45
N PRO A 33 -11.07 10.51 4.43
CA PRO A 33 -10.62 9.34 3.68
C PRO A 33 -10.31 9.74 2.24
N GLN A 34 -9.15 9.34 1.72
CA GLN A 34 -8.73 9.72 0.37
C GLN A 34 -9.44 8.93 -0.73
N VAL A 35 -10.10 7.82 -0.39
CA VAL A 35 -11.07 7.15 -1.25
C VAL A 35 -12.42 7.19 -0.56
N ILE A 36 -13.39 7.87 -1.18
CA ILE A 36 -14.72 8.09 -0.60
C ILE A 36 -15.77 7.44 -1.48
N LYS A 37 -16.50 6.46 -0.93
CA LYS A 37 -17.68 5.92 -1.59
C LYS A 37 -18.88 6.85 -1.41
N THR A 38 -19.58 7.16 -2.49
CA THR A 38 -20.84 7.92 -2.44
C THR A 38 -21.83 7.28 -1.46
N GLN A 39 -22.64 8.12 -0.79
CA GLN A 39 -23.62 7.72 0.23
C GLN A 39 -23.02 7.06 1.49
N SER A 40 -21.69 6.89 1.56
CA SER A 40 -21.03 6.45 2.79
C SER A 40 -20.79 7.64 3.71
N LYS A 41 -20.78 7.38 5.01
CA LYS A 41 -20.49 8.40 6.03
C LYS A 41 -18.99 8.49 6.26
N PHE A 42 -18.47 9.70 6.39
CA PHE A 42 -17.09 9.96 6.78
C PHE A 42 -17.01 11.18 7.71
N SER A 43 -15.81 11.48 8.18
CA SER A 43 -15.57 12.61 9.08
C SER A 43 -14.18 13.21 8.83
N THR A 44 -14.04 14.48 9.12
CA THR A 44 -12.81 15.27 8.95
C THR A 44 -12.82 16.41 9.98
N THR A 45 -11.64 16.89 10.35
CA THR A 45 -11.49 17.97 11.33
C THR A 45 -10.62 19.06 10.72
N VAL A 46 -11.12 20.28 10.79
CA VAL A 46 -10.38 21.49 10.39
C VAL A 46 -10.01 22.25 11.66
N ARG A 47 -8.79 22.74 11.73
CA ARG A 47 -8.26 23.49 12.86
C ARG A 47 -7.86 24.88 12.43
N TYR A 48 -8.16 25.87 13.27
CA TYR A 48 -7.66 27.22 13.12
C TYR A 48 -6.61 27.51 14.20
N LEU A 49 -5.39 27.83 13.78
CA LEU A 49 -4.23 27.95 14.67
C LEU A 49 -4.26 29.24 15.51
N LEU A 50 -4.92 30.30 15.03
CA LEU A 50 -5.07 31.57 15.75
C LEU A 50 -6.41 31.65 16.50
N GLY A 51 -6.89 30.50 16.96
CA GLY A 51 -8.19 30.34 17.61
C GLY A 51 -8.47 31.31 18.77
N GLU A 52 -7.48 31.54 19.63
CA GLU A 52 -7.60 32.46 20.79
C GLU A 52 -7.75 33.93 20.39
N LYS A 53 -7.40 34.28 19.15
CA LYS A 53 -7.50 35.64 18.61
C LYS A 53 -8.77 35.86 17.78
N VAL A 54 -9.61 34.84 17.63
CA VAL A 54 -10.92 35.00 17.00
C VAL A 54 -11.79 35.88 17.89
N ALA A 55 -12.41 36.91 17.30
CA ALA A 55 -13.22 37.86 18.02
C ALA A 55 -14.41 37.15 18.70
N PRO A 56 -14.73 37.48 19.97
CA PRO A 56 -15.87 36.92 20.65
C PRO A 56 -17.16 37.39 19.98
N GLY A 57 -18.16 36.50 19.86
CA GLY A 57 -19.42 36.85 19.24
C GLY A 57 -20.14 35.64 18.66
N LYS A 58 -20.62 35.80 17.42
CA LYS A 58 -21.39 34.76 16.72
C LYS A 58 -20.52 33.51 16.48
N PRO A 59 -21.08 32.30 16.64
CA PRO A 59 -20.38 31.07 16.27
C PRO A 59 -19.92 31.13 14.81
N VAL A 60 -18.62 30.93 14.59
CA VAL A 60 -18.04 30.88 13.25
C VAL A 60 -18.41 29.55 12.60
N LEU A 61 -19.15 29.59 11.50
CA LEU A 61 -19.57 28.41 10.76
C LEU A 61 -18.59 28.16 9.60
N LEU A 62 -17.93 27.01 9.59
CA LEU A 62 -17.20 26.54 8.42
C LEU A 62 -18.13 25.76 7.50
N LYS A 63 -17.97 25.99 6.19
CA LYS A 63 -18.67 25.26 5.14
C LYS A 63 -17.66 24.45 4.33
N ALA A 64 -17.95 23.18 4.15
CA ALA A 64 -17.27 22.27 3.25
C ALA A 64 -17.98 22.21 1.90
N GLN A 65 -17.21 22.23 0.82
CA GLN A 65 -17.68 22.04 -0.56
C GLN A 65 -16.75 21.05 -1.25
N ILE A 66 -17.29 20.21 -2.13
CA ILE A 66 -16.46 19.36 -2.97
C ILE A 66 -16.13 20.10 -4.26
N ILE A 67 -14.85 20.15 -4.60
CA ILE A 67 -14.31 20.81 -5.79
C ILE A 67 -13.51 19.82 -6.62
N ASN A 68 -13.48 20.02 -7.94
CA ASN A 68 -12.59 19.25 -8.82
C ASN A 68 -11.20 19.89 -8.91
N GLU A 69 -10.30 19.21 -9.61
CA GLU A 69 -8.94 19.69 -9.84
C GLU A 69 -8.86 21.07 -10.51
N LEU A 70 -9.70 21.35 -11.51
CA LEU A 70 -9.71 22.65 -12.20
C LEU A 70 -10.12 23.80 -11.26
N GLN A 71 -11.08 23.56 -10.37
CA GLN A 71 -11.51 24.52 -9.36
C GLN A 71 -10.45 24.69 -8.26
N ALA A 72 -9.77 23.60 -7.87
CA ALA A 72 -8.67 23.67 -6.90
C ALA A 72 -7.50 24.52 -7.42
N ARG A 73 -7.24 24.51 -8.72
CA ARG A 73 -6.23 25.37 -9.36
C ARG A 73 -6.62 26.84 -9.43
N ASN A 74 -7.93 27.16 -9.32
CA ASN A 74 -8.47 28.51 -9.51
C ASN A 74 -9.28 29.00 -8.29
N LEU A 75 -8.74 28.84 -7.07
CA LEU A 75 -9.42 29.21 -5.82
C LEU A 75 -9.72 30.71 -5.65
N SER A 76 -9.08 31.57 -6.45
CA SER A 76 -9.30 33.03 -6.45
C SER A 76 -10.63 33.43 -7.11
N THR A 77 -11.21 32.57 -7.93
CA THR A 77 -12.45 32.83 -8.67
C THR A 77 -13.61 32.11 -7.98
N VAL A 78 -14.75 32.78 -7.80
CA VAL A 78 -15.93 32.16 -7.17
C VAL A 78 -16.31 30.91 -7.98
N PRO A 79 -16.37 29.70 -7.37
CA PRO A 79 -16.67 28.48 -8.12
C PRO A 79 -18.08 28.59 -8.74
N GLY A 80 -18.14 28.71 -10.07
CA GLY A 80 -19.39 28.94 -10.80
C GLY A 80 -20.35 27.73 -10.82
N ASP A 81 -19.84 26.52 -10.57
CA ASP A 81 -20.64 25.29 -10.63
C ASP A 81 -20.34 24.34 -9.46
N ASN A 82 -21.41 23.91 -8.77
CA ASN A 82 -21.29 22.83 -7.79
C ASN A 82 -21.02 21.50 -8.51
N VAL A 83 -19.84 20.94 -8.25
CA VAL A 83 -19.40 19.65 -8.80
C VAL A 83 -20.01 18.49 -8.01
N GLY A 84 -20.42 18.69 -6.75
CA GLY A 84 -21.12 17.66 -5.99
C GLY A 84 -21.98 18.20 -4.86
N GLU A 85 -22.83 17.33 -4.33
CA GLU A 85 -23.74 17.61 -3.22
C GLU A 85 -23.24 16.87 -1.96
N LEU A 86 -22.83 17.64 -0.95
CA LEU A 86 -22.42 17.14 0.36
C LEU A 86 -23.57 17.27 1.37
N ILE A 87 -23.74 16.23 2.19
CA ILE A 87 -24.63 16.22 3.36
C ILE A 87 -23.79 16.51 4.61
N ASN A 88 -24.36 17.24 5.58
CA ASN A 88 -23.70 17.63 6.84
C ASN A 88 -22.38 18.37 6.59
N ASN A 89 -22.39 19.29 5.64
CA ASN A 89 -21.22 19.99 5.14
C ASN A 89 -20.92 21.29 5.89
N THR A 90 -21.48 21.49 7.08
CA THR A 90 -21.20 22.64 7.93
C THR A 90 -20.82 22.18 9.33
N ALA A 91 -19.89 22.91 9.96
CA ALA A 91 -19.48 22.65 11.33
C ALA A 91 -19.10 23.98 12.01
N ILE A 92 -19.38 24.08 13.30
CA ILE A 92 -19.02 25.26 14.10
C ILE A 92 -17.55 25.14 14.49
N LEU A 93 -16.82 26.25 14.39
CA LEU A 93 -15.46 26.37 14.89
C LEU A 93 -15.50 26.55 16.41
N GLU A 94 -15.22 25.48 17.15
CA GLU A 94 -15.32 25.43 18.60
C GLU A 94 -13.93 25.59 19.24
N HIS A 95 -13.80 26.53 20.18
CA HIS A 95 -12.59 26.67 20.99
C HIS A 95 -12.70 25.81 22.24
N ASN A 96 -11.73 24.91 22.42
CA ASN A 96 -11.56 24.13 23.64
C ASN A 96 -10.44 24.75 24.48
N SER A 97 -10.80 25.35 25.61
CA SER A 97 -9.86 26.04 26.51
C SER A 97 -8.88 25.09 27.20
N ALA A 98 -9.25 23.82 27.40
CA ALA A 98 -8.40 22.84 28.07
C ALA A 98 -7.25 22.37 27.15
N SER A 99 -7.55 22.09 25.88
CA SER A 99 -6.56 21.70 24.87
C SER A 99 -5.95 22.88 24.10
N LYS A 100 -6.41 24.11 24.36
CA LYS A 100 -6.08 25.33 23.60
C LYS A 100 -6.20 25.13 22.08
N SER A 101 -7.24 24.39 21.66
CA SER A 101 -7.45 24.04 20.26
C SER A 101 -8.77 24.58 19.76
N THR A 102 -8.76 25.20 18.59
CA THR A 102 -9.96 25.71 17.93
C THR A 102 -10.23 24.89 16.68
N CYS A 103 -11.24 24.03 16.73
CA CYS A 103 -11.49 23.02 15.71
C CYS A 103 -12.96 22.99 15.27
N ALA A 104 -13.18 22.76 13.98
CA ALA A 104 -14.47 22.45 13.41
C ALA A 104 -14.52 20.96 13.06
N ASN A 105 -15.40 20.22 13.75
CA ASN A 105 -15.53 18.78 13.60
C ASN A 105 -16.68 18.45 12.66
N PHE A 106 -16.36 18.05 11.43
CA PHE A 106 -17.35 17.57 10.47
C PHE A 106 -17.61 16.09 10.70
N ARG A 107 -18.78 15.77 11.26
CA ARG A 107 -19.19 14.40 11.59
C ARG A 107 -20.28 13.95 10.64
N ASN A 108 -20.29 12.66 10.30
CA ASN A 108 -21.32 12.06 9.45
C ASN A 108 -21.53 12.79 8.11
N MET A 109 -20.45 13.32 7.52
CA MET A 109 -20.48 13.86 6.16
C MET A 109 -20.76 12.75 5.16
N SER A 110 -21.40 13.09 4.04
CA SER A 110 -21.61 12.14 2.94
C SER A 110 -21.71 12.83 1.59
N ILE A 111 -21.19 12.21 0.53
CA ILE A 111 -21.36 12.68 -0.85
C ILE A 111 -22.63 12.04 -1.42
N LYS A 112 -23.66 12.86 -1.64
CA LYS A 112 -24.96 12.40 -2.18
C LYS A 112 -24.93 12.27 -3.70
N LYS A 113 -24.33 13.25 -4.38
CA LYS A 113 -24.18 13.30 -5.84
C LYS A 113 -22.83 13.89 -6.20
N ILE A 114 -22.26 13.43 -7.31
CA ILE A 114 -21.01 13.94 -7.87
C ILE A 114 -21.17 14.03 -9.39
N LYS A 115 -20.88 15.19 -9.96
CA LYS A 115 -20.73 15.42 -11.39
C LYS A 115 -19.29 15.11 -11.76
N ARG A 116 -19.11 14.50 -12.92
CA ARG A 116 -17.81 14.12 -13.44
C ARG A 116 -17.56 14.84 -14.74
N ALA A 117 -16.31 15.16 -15.02
CA ALA A 117 -15.93 15.73 -16.30
C ALA A 117 -16.17 14.72 -17.44
N ASP A 118 -16.42 15.24 -18.64
CA ASP A 118 -16.42 14.41 -19.84
C ASP A 118 -15.00 13.88 -20.06
N ARG A 119 -14.87 12.56 -20.03
CA ARG A 119 -13.58 11.87 -20.16
C ARG A 119 -13.09 11.94 -21.60
N LYS A 120 -11.80 12.23 -21.79
CA LYS A 120 -11.14 12.14 -23.10
C LYS A 120 -10.26 10.90 -23.14
N GLY A 121 -10.36 10.11 -24.20
CA GLY A 121 -9.49 8.95 -24.43
C GLY A 121 -9.66 7.83 -23.39
N SER A 122 -8.56 7.39 -22.78
CA SER A 122 -8.46 6.20 -21.93
C SER A 122 -8.44 6.51 -20.41
N GLU A 123 -8.85 7.71 -19.99
CA GLU A 123 -8.88 8.12 -18.59
C GLU A 123 -9.98 7.36 -17.80
N SER A 124 -9.58 6.74 -16.69
CA SER A 124 -10.52 6.07 -15.80
C SER A 124 -11.22 7.07 -14.87
N VAL A 125 -12.45 6.76 -14.48
CA VAL A 125 -13.16 7.52 -13.43
C VAL A 125 -12.48 7.45 -12.06
N THR A 126 -11.58 6.49 -11.86
CA THR A 126 -10.79 6.33 -10.62
C THR A 126 -9.51 7.18 -10.63
N GLU A 127 -9.23 7.86 -11.74
CA GLU A 127 -8.12 8.82 -11.87
C GLU A 127 -8.58 10.27 -11.60
N GLU A 128 -9.90 10.52 -11.58
CA GLU A 128 -10.47 11.85 -11.32
C GLU A 128 -10.32 12.24 -9.84
N LYS A 129 -9.56 13.31 -9.59
CA LYS A 129 -9.24 13.82 -8.26
C LYS A 129 -10.14 15.00 -7.88
N PHE A 130 -10.58 14.99 -6.63
CA PHE A 130 -11.36 16.04 -6.00
C PHE A 130 -10.69 16.52 -4.71
N ALA A 131 -11.19 17.61 -4.14
CA ALA A 131 -10.84 18.07 -2.81
C ALA A 131 -12.08 18.51 -2.03
N LEU A 132 -11.99 18.51 -0.71
CA LEU A 132 -12.89 19.28 0.13
C LEU A 132 -12.30 20.67 0.35
N LEU A 133 -13.00 21.69 -0.15
CA LEU A 133 -12.76 23.09 0.15
C LEU A 133 -13.50 23.47 1.42
N PHE A 134 -12.76 23.84 2.46
CA PHE A 134 -13.31 24.40 3.69
C PHE A 134 -13.15 25.90 3.64
N SER A 135 -14.24 26.64 3.85
CA SER A 135 -14.23 28.10 3.81
C SER A 135 -15.10 28.68 4.92
N THR A 136 -14.69 29.84 5.40
CA THR A 136 -15.45 30.64 6.37
C THR A 136 -14.98 32.10 6.32
N GLU A 137 -15.70 32.93 7.06
CA GLU A 137 -15.35 34.32 7.32
C GLU A 137 -15.13 34.48 8.83
N ILE A 138 -13.97 35.01 9.21
CA ILE A 138 -13.58 35.18 10.61
C ILE A 138 -13.19 36.62 10.90
N THR A 139 -13.61 37.12 12.05
CA THR A 139 -13.14 38.39 12.59
C THR A 139 -12.06 38.10 13.63
N ILE A 140 -10.93 38.79 13.55
CA ILE A 140 -9.82 38.68 14.50
C ILE A 140 -9.86 39.88 15.45
N THR A 141 -9.63 39.66 16.73
CA THR A 141 -9.61 40.73 17.75
C THR A 141 -8.56 41.77 17.39
N GLY A 142 -8.97 43.03 17.31
CA GLY A 142 -8.11 44.16 16.91
C GLY A 142 -8.04 44.40 15.40
N CYS A 143 -8.84 43.68 14.60
CA CYS A 143 -9.04 43.95 13.18
C CYS A 143 -10.49 44.41 12.94
N ASP A 144 -10.66 45.49 12.18
CA ASP A 144 -11.99 46.05 11.88
C ASP A 144 -12.70 45.27 10.77
N THR A 145 -11.95 44.63 9.88
CA THR A 145 -12.49 43.91 8.72
C THR A 145 -12.45 42.39 8.92
N PRO A 146 -13.52 41.67 8.54
CA PRO A 146 -13.50 40.22 8.54
C PRO A 146 -12.58 39.67 7.43
N TYR A 147 -11.97 38.52 7.70
CA TYR A 147 -11.11 37.80 6.77
C TYR A 147 -11.82 36.57 6.23
N ARG A 148 -11.91 36.47 4.91
CA ARG A 148 -12.29 35.22 4.25
C ARG A 148 -11.09 34.29 4.22
N ILE A 149 -11.23 33.14 4.89
CA ILE A 149 -10.21 32.11 4.94
C ILE A 149 -10.72 30.83 4.30
N GLN A 150 -9.81 30.10 3.66
CA GLN A 150 -10.13 28.83 3.02
C GLN A 150 -8.92 27.92 2.98
N THR A 151 -9.17 26.62 2.99
CA THR A 151 -8.15 25.57 2.86
C THR A 151 -8.74 24.38 2.13
N ILE A 152 -7.90 23.60 1.45
CA ILE A 152 -8.32 22.39 0.73
C ILE A 152 -7.74 21.15 1.41
N SER A 153 -8.48 20.04 1.37
CA SER A 153 -7.95 18.73 1.76
C SER A 153 -6.87 18.25 0.80
N LEU A 154 -6.16 17.19 1.21
CA LEU A 154 -5.45 16.33 0.26
C LEU A 154 -6.41 15.79 -0.81
N PRO A 155 -5.90 15.35 -1.97
CA PRO A 155 -6.75 14.82 -3.03
C PRO A 155 -7.53 13.60 -2.52
N VAL A 156 -8.79 13.56 -2.93
CA VAL A 156 -9.70 12.45 -2.71
C VAL A 156 -10.19 11.93 -4.07
N VAL A 157 -10.36 10.61 -4.18
CA VAL A 157 -11.03 9.96 -5.31
C VAL A 157 -12.40 9.50 -4.83
N VAL A 158 -13.44 9.86 -5.58
CA VAL A 158 -14.83 9.51 -5.26
C VAL A 158 -15.25 8.28 -6.07
N ILE A 159 -15.66 7.21 -5.39
CA ILE A 159 -16.10 5.96 -6.02
C ILE A 159 -17.61 5.72 -5.79
N VAL A 160 -18.22 4.92 -6.65
CA VAL A 160 -19.64 4.51 -6.49
C VAL A 160 -19.75 3.06 -6.01
N HIS A 161 -18.77 2.23 -6.33
CA HIS A 161 -18.75 0.80 -5.98
C HIS A 161 -17.40 0.37 -5.43
N GLY A 162 -17.38 -0.59 -4.51
CA GLY A 162 -16.15 -1.04 -3.84
C GLY A 162 -15.15 -1.71 -4.78
N SER A 163 -15.58 -2.22 -5.93
CA SER A 163 -14.67 -2.76 -6.96
C SER A 163 -13.73 -1.71 -7.56
N GLN A 164 -14.01 -0.42 -7.36
CA GLN A 164 -13.16 0.68 -7.82
C GLN A 164 -12.09 1.09 -6.82
N ASP A 165 -12.17 0.59 -5.58
CA ASP A 165 -11.33 1.00 -4.46
C ASP A 165 -9.85 0.79 -4.76
N ASN A 166 -9.48 -0.38 -5.28
CA ASN A 166 -8.10 -0.72 -5.63
C ASN A 166 -7.48 0.29 -6.62
N ASN A 167 -8.18 0.59 -7.72
CA ASN A 167 -7.67 1.52 -8.74
C ASN A 167 -7.66 2.98 -8.21
N ALA A 168 -8.64 3.36 -7.40
CA ALA A 168 -8.69 4.68 -6.76
C ALA A 168 -7.52 4.86 -5.77
N LEU A 169 -7.20 3.81 -5.02
CA LEU A 169 -6.07 3.80 -4.10
C LEU A 169 -4.73 3.96 -4.84
N ALA A 170 -4.59 3.37 -6.03
CA ALA A 170 -3.40 3.57 -6.86
C ALA A 170 -3.18 5.05 -7.22
N THR A 171 -4.25 5.75 -7.63
CA THR A 171 -4.22 7.19 -7.93
C THR A 171 -3.78 8.00 -6.72
N ILE A 172 -4.32 7.68 -5.54
CA ILE A 172 -3.97 8.35 -4.29
C ILE A 172 -2.51 8.09 -3.90
N ILE A 173 -2.02 6.86 -4.02
CA ILE A 173 -0.64 6.52 -3.68
C ILE A 173 0.33 7.23 -4.61
N TRP A 174 0.06 7.25 -5.92
CA TRP A 174 0.89 7.98 -6.87
C TRP A 174 0.92 9.47 -6.54
N ASP A 175 -0.22 10.06 -6.21
CA ASP A 175 -0.31 11.48 -5.85
C ASP A 175 0.44 11.81 -4.55
N CYS A 176 0.21 11.05 -3.50
CA CYS A 176 0.84 11.25 -2.20
C CYS A 176 2.36 11.01 -2.23
N ALA A 177 2.82 10.07 -3.06
CA ALA A 177 4.24 9.70 -3.09
C ALA A 177 5.10 10.64 -3.94
N PHE A 178 4.54 11.23 -4.99
CA PHE A 178 5.31 11.94 -6.01
C PHE A 178 4.82 13.37 -6.24
N SER A 179 4.14 13.94 -5.26
CA SER A 179 3.78 15.36 -5.27
C SER A 179 4.98 16.22 -4.89
N GLU A 180 5.34 17.14 -5.77
CA GLU A 180 6.39 18.13 -5.50
C GLU A 180 5.89 19.22 -4.54
N PRO A 181 6.77 19.80 -3.70
CA PRO A 181 6.47 21.02 -2.96
C PRO A 181 6.01 22.13 -3.91
N ASP A 182 5.02 22.92 -3.49
CA ASP A 182 4.50 24.08 -4.24
C ASP A 182 3.91 23.78 -5.63
N ARG A 183 3.60 22.51 -5.92
CA ARG A 183 2.93 22.14 -7.18
C ARG A 183 1.59 22.84 -7.35
N LEU A 184 1.18 23.02 -8.61
CA LEU A 184 -0.23 23.25 -8.91
C LEU A 184 -1.08 22.09 -8.37
N PRO A 185 -2.24 22.36 -7.75
CA PRO A 185 -3.05 21.33 -7.13
C PRO A 185 -3.25 20.10 -8.01
N PHE A 186 -2.87 18.95 -7.43
CA PHE A 186 -3.04 17.59 -7.96
C PHE A 186 -2.22 17.20 -9.20
N VAL A 187 -1.33 18.08 -9.66
CA VAL A 187 -0.35 17.76 -10.71
C VAL A 187 0.70 16.79 -10.17
N VAL A 188 0.96 15.70 -10.90
CA VAL A 188 1.99 14.71 -10.56
C VAL A 188 2.75 14.30 -11.80
N PRO A 189 4.01 13.85 -11.66
CA PRO A 189 4.79 13.35 -12.79
C PRO A 189 4.16 12.08 -13.38
N GLU A 190 4.20 11.97 -14.70
CA GLU A 190 3.74 10.78 -15.44
C GLU A 190 4.71 9.59 -15.28
N ARG A 191 5.98 9.87 -14.96
CA ARG A 191 7.03 8.86 -14.75
C ARG A 191 7.91 9.23 -13.58
N VAL A 192 8.35 8.22 -12.82
CA VAL A 192 9.23 8.41 -11.66
C VAL A 192 10.38 7.39 -11.66
N PRO A 193 11.54 7.71 -11.07
CA PRO A 193 12.61 6.75 -10.89
C PRO A 193 12.18 5.56 -10.03
N TRP A 194 12.56 4.34 -10.43
CA TRP A 194 12.19 3.10 -9.74
C TRP A 194 12.60 3.10 -8.28
N ARG A 195 13.77 3.68 -7.93
CA ARG A 195 14.20 3.82 -6.53
C ARG A 195 13.17 4.53 -5.63
N LEU A 196 12.48 5.54 -6.16
CA LEU A 196 11.44 6.27 -5.42
C LEU A 196 10.17 5.42 -5.34
N MET A 197 9.77 4.79 -6.45
CA MET A 197 8.62 3.88 -6.47
C MET A 197 8.77 2.73 -5.49
N TYR A 198 9.92 2.06 -5.49
CA TYR A 198 10.18 0.97 -4.55
C TYR A 198 10.13 1.44 -3.09
N SER A 199 10.73 2.58 -2.77
CA SER A 199 10.65 3.16 -1.42
C SER A 199 9.19 3.40 -0.99
N THR A 200 8.36 3.89 -1.91
CA THR A 200 6.91 4.05 -1.71
C THR A 200 6.21 2.71 -1.49
N LEU A 201 6.48 1.70 -2.33
CA LEU A 201 5.91 0.36 -2.20
C LEU A 201 6.30 -0.30 -0.88
N ASN A 202 7.56 -0.18 -0.47
CA ASN A 202 8.04 -0.70 0.81
C ASN A 202 7.36 -0.02 2.00
N SER A 203 7.29 1.33 1.99
CA SER A 203 6.63 2.10 3.04
C SER A 203 5.13 1.78 3.13
N LYS A 204 4.48 1.65 1.96
CA LYS A 204 3.06 1.27 1.90
C LYS A 204 2.85 -0.14 2.42
N PHE A 205 3.66 -1.11 1.98
CA PHE A 205 3.57 -2.51 2.40
C PHE A 205 3.75 -2.68 3.91
N THR A 206 4.83 -2.12 4.46
CA THR A 206 5.13 -2.19 5.90
C THR A 206 4.05 -1.53 6.76
N SER A 207 3.56 -0.36 6.34
CA SER A 207 2.45 0.33 7.02
C SER A 207 1.14 -0.46 6.96
N GLU A 208 0.77 -1.01 5.80
CA GLU A 208 -0.51 -1.69 5.59
C GLU A 208 -0.56 -3.07 6.27
N VAL A 209 0.55 -3.82 6.19
CA VAL A 209 0.73 -5.11 6.87
C VAL A 209 1.00 -4.91 8.36
N GLN A 210 1.41 -3.71 8.78
CA GLN A 210 1.82 -3.35 10.15
C GLN A 210 2.99 -4.21 10.63
N THR A 211 4.06 -4.24 9.85
CA THR A 211 5.29 -5.00 10.11
C THR A 211 6.51 -4.10 10.03
N GLN A 212 7.58 -4.47 10.74
CA GLN A 212 8.89 -3.84 10.65
C GLN A 212 9.81 -4.55 9.65
N HIS A 213 9.35 -5.66 9.06
CA HIS A 213 10.10 -6.42 8.07
C HIS A 213 9.90 -5.78 6.69
N ASN A 214 10.92 -5.06 6.21
CA ASN A 214 10.95 -4.41 4.91
C ASN A 214 10.98 -5.43 3.77
N LEU A 215 10.56 -5.01 2.58
CA LEU A 215 10.95 -5.67 1.34
C LEU A 215 12.48 -5.64 1.25
N ASP A 216 13.12 -6.74 0.89
CA ASP A 216 14.58 -6.79 0.75
C ASP A 216 15.02 -6.46 -0.70
N HIS A 217 16.33 -6.55 -0.95
CA HIS A 217 16.90 -6.31 -2.27
C HIS A 217 16.42 -7.33 -3.32
N TYR A 218 16.23 -8.60 -2.95
CA TYR A 218 15.71 -9.62 -3.86
C TYR A 218 14.26 -9.29 -4.25
N ASN A 219 13.46 -8.84 -3.29
CA ASN A 219 12.10 -8.39 -3.53
C ASN A 219 12.07 -7.14 -4.42
N GLN A 220 12.93 -6.15 -4.16
CA GLN A 220 13.08 -4.96 -5.00
C GLN A 220 13.35 -5.34 -6.45
N HIS A 221 14.34 -6.20 -6.65
CA HIS A 221 14.77 -6.63 -7.97
C HIS A 221 13.64 -7.37 -8.70
N PHE A 222 12.99 -8.32 -8.03
CA PHE A 222 11.86 -9.04 -8.61
C PHE A 222 10.71 -8.11 -9.03
N LEU A 223 10.34 -7.16 -8.16
CA LEU A 223 9.27 -6.20 -8.46
C LEU A 223 9.63 -5.35 -9.70
N ALA A 224 10.90 -4.99 -9.84
CA ALA A 224 11.42 -4.25 -11.00
C ALA A 224 11.32 -5.09 -12.29
N GLN A 225 11.80 -6.33 -12.25
CA GLN A 225 11.69 -7.26 -13.37
C GLN A 225 10.23 -7.44 -13.81
N LYS A 226 9.30 -7.50 -12.85
CA LYS A 226 7.87 -7.67 -13.10
C LYS A 226 7.23 -6.44 -13.74
N ILE A 227 7.50 -5.24 -13.23
CA ILE A 227 6.86 -4.01 -13.74
C ILE A 227 7.44 -3.57 -15.10
N PHE A 228 8.72 -3.83 -15.33
CA PHE A 228 9.39 -3.47 -16.59
C PHE A 228 9.34 -4.58 -17.64
N ASP A 229 8.77 -5.74 -17.31
CA ASP A 229 8.76 -6.94 -18.15
C ASP A 229 10.17 -7.35 -18.62
N LYS A 230 11.10 -7.40 -17.67
CA LYS A 230 12.52 -7.74 -17.91
C LYS A 230 12.96 -8.88 -16.97
N PRO A 231 12.51 -10.12 -17.18
CA PRO A 231 12.80 -11.25 -16.28
C PRO A 231 14.29 -11.65 -16.25
N ASP A 232 15.02 -11.43 -17.33
CA ASP A 232 16.43 -11.82 -17.46
C ASP A 232 17.41 -10.68 -17.13
N PHE A 233 16.91 -9.48 -16.85
CA PHE A 233 17.77 -8.35 -16.50
C PHE A 233 18.24 -8.49 -15.05
N ALA A 234 19.56 -8.46 -14.87
CA ALA A 234 20.25 -8.66 -13.59
C ALA A 234 20.98 -7.42 -13.08
N ASP A 235 21.00 -6.33 -13.86
CA ASP A 235 21.63 -5.08 -13.50
C ASP A 235 20.70 -4.21 -12.64
N ASP A 236 21.20 -3.04 -12.23
CA ASP A 236 20.47 -2.11 -11.39
C ASP A 236 19.30 -1.42 -12.12
N PHE A 237 18.10 -1.52 -11.55
CA PHE A 237 16.89 -0.85 -12.02
C PHE A 237 16.68 0.55 -11.43
N SER A 238 17.48 0.98 -10.45
CA SER A 238 17.20 2.15 -9.61
C SER A 238 16.90 3.45 -10.37
N HIS A 239 17.57 3.64 -11.51
CA HIS A 239 17.41 4.82 -12.37
C HIS A 239 16.40 4.66 -13.50
N MET A 240 15.85 3.46 -13.71
CA MET A 240 14.80 3.25 -14.71
C MET A 240 13.52 4.00 -14.31
N MET A 241 12.84 4.57 -15.31
CA MET A 241 11.65 5.37 -15.11
C MET A 241 10.39 4.50 -15.27
N VAL A 242 9.63 4.32 -14.19
CA VAL A 242 8.31 3.68 -14.23
C VAL A 242 7.25 4.73 -14.53
N SER A 243 6.36 4.44 -15.48
CA SER A 243 5.21 5.29 -15.81
C SER A 243 3.96 4.95 -15.00
N TRP A 244 3.04 5.91 -14.87
CA TRP A 244 1.69 5.68 -14.33
C TRP A 244 0.98 4.57 -15.11
N ALA A 245 1.13 4.58 -16.43
CA ALA A 245 0.56 3.56 -17.29
C ALA A 245 1.03 2.14 -16.91
N GLN A 246 2.34 1.91 -16.80
CA GLN A 246 2.89 0.61 -16.37
C GLN A 246 2.46 0.21 -14.96
N PHE A 247 2.27 1.19 -14.08
CA PHE A 247 1.90 0.94 -12.69
C PHE A 247 0.45 0.46 -12.54
N ASN A 248 -0.51 1.13 -13.18
CA ASN A 248 -1.94 0.85 -12.95
C ASN A 248 -2.88 0.98 -14.16
N LYS A 249 -2.37 1.06 -15.40
CA LYS A 249 -3.20 1.15 -16.62
C LYS A 249 -2.97 -0.03 -17.57
N GLU A 250 -1.72 -0.38 -17.77
CA GLU A 250 -1.29 -1.49 -18.60
C GLU A 250 -1.43 -2.79 -17.82
N VAL A 251 -2.03 -3.80 -18.46
CA VAL A 251 -2.09 -5.14 -17.90
C VAL A 251 -0.72 -5.80 -18.04
N LEU A 252 -0.33 -6.58 -17.03
CA LEU A 252 0.91 -7.35 -17.10
C LEU A 252 0.84 -8.37 -18.24
N PRO A 253 1.97 -8.67 -18.93
CA PRO A 253 2.01 -9.64 -20.01
C PRO A 253 1.47 -11.02 -19.61
N GLY A 254 0.52 -11.53 -20.40
CA GLY A 254 -0.17 -12.79 -20.14
C GLY A 254 -1.12 -12.77 -18.93
N ARG A 255 -1.48 -11.58 -18.42
CA ARG A 255 -2.39 -11.37 -17.28
C ARG A 255 -3.61 -10.54 -17.67
N SER A 256 -4.60 -10.57 -16.78
CA SER A 256 -5.81 -9.74 -16.87
C SER A 256 -5.83 -8.58 -15.87
N PHE A 257 -4.68 -8.30 -15.24
CA PHE A 257 -4.55 -7.32 -14.16
C PHE A 257 -3.26 -6.51 -14.28
N THR A 258 -3.27 -5.32 -13.68
CA THR A 258 -2.13 -4.39 -13.66
C THR A 258 -1.11 -4.79 -12.59
N PHE A 259 0.07 -4.15 -12.61
CA PHE A 259 1.07 -4.34 -11.56
C PHE A 259 0.51 -4.00 -10.17
N TRP A 260 -0.13 -2.84 -10.04
CA TRP A 260 -0.70 -2.38 -8.77
C TRP A 260 -1.77 -3.33 -8.23
N GLN A 261 -2.70 -3.80 -9.07
CA GLN A 261 -3.74 -4.73 -8.66
C GLN A 261 -3.17 -6.03 -8.07
N TRP A 262 -2.10 -6.55 -8.68
CA TRP A 262 -1.39 -7.71 -8.17
C TRP A 262 -0.70 -7.42 -6.83
N PHE A 263 0.04 -6.30 -6.74
CA PHE A 263 0.79 -5.94 -5.53
C PHE A 263 -0.15 -5.67 -4.34
N GLU A 264 -1.26 -4.96 -4.57
CA GLU A 264 -2.29 -4.71 -3.56
C GLU A 264 -2.91 -6.02 -3.08
N GLY A 265 -3.24 -6.95 -3.98
CA GLY A 265 -3.75 -8.25 -3.60
C GLY A 265 -2.78 -9.06 -2.73
N VAL A 266 -1.46 -8.97 -3.01
CA VAL A 266 -0.42 -9.57 -2.17
C VAL A 266 -0.37 -8.91 -0.78
N MET A 267 -0.43 -7.59 -0.73
CA MET A 267 -0.43 -6.81 0.52
C MET A 267 -1.65 -7.14 1.38
N GLU A 268 -2.85 -7.22 0.78
CA GLU A 268 -4.10 -7.56 1.45
C GLU A 268 -4.12 -9.01 1.97
N LEU A 269 -3.65 -9.97 1.16
CA LEU A 269 -3.46 -11.35 1.60
C LEU A 269 -2.51 -11.41 2.81
N THR A 270 -1.41 -10.65 2.74
CA THR A 270 -0.40 -10.62 3.79
C THR A 270 -0.95 -10.05 5.07
N LYS A 271 -1.60 -8.88 5.00
CA LYS A 271 -2.26 -8.23 6.12
C LYS A 271 -3.25 -9.15 6.83
N LYS A 272 -4.08 -9.86 6.07
CA LYS A 272 -5.17 -10.69 6.64
C LYS A 272 -4.71 -12.05 7.16
N HIS A 273 -3.78 -12.71 6.47
CA HIS A 273 -3.47 -14.12 6.76
C HIS A 273 -1.99 -14.42 6.99
N LEU A 274 -1.07 -13.56 6.50
CA LEU A 274 0.36 -13.90 6.45
C LEU A 274 1.27 -13.00 7.29
N LYS A 275 0.72 -11.97 7.96
CA LYS A 275 1.47 -10.96 8.73
C LYS A 275 2.54 -11.57 9.63
N THR A 276 2.18 -12.57 10.43
CA THR A 276 3.11 -13.20 11.38
C THR A 276 4.23 -13.96 10.66
N TYR A 277 3.90 -14.71 9.60
CA TYR A 277 4.87 -15.45 8.80
C TYR A 277 5.86 -14.51 8.09
N TRP A 278 5.35 -13.39 7.54
CA TRP A 278 6.18 -12.36 6.93
C TRP A 278 7.11 -11.70 7.94
N SER A 279 6.56 -11.26 9.08
CA SER A 279 7.32 -10.53 10.11
C SER A 279 8.46 -11.36 10.70
N GLU A 280 8.32 -12.69 10.69
CA GLU A 280 9.34 -13.63 11.15
C GLU A 280 10.30 -14.09 10.05
N GLY A 281 10.19 -13.58 8.82
CA GLY A 281 11.05 -13.94 7.70
C GLY A 281 10.85 -15.36 7.19
N LEU A 282 9.65 -15.94 7.33
CA LEU A 282 9.34 -17.30 6.88
C LEU A 282 8.89 -17.36 5.42
N ILE A 283 8.56 -16.20 4.86
CA ILE A 283 8.12 -16.03 3.48
C ILE A 283 9.24 -15.34 2.73
N PHE A 284 9.77 -15.99 1.69
CA PHE A 284 10.70 -15.36 0.76
C PHE A 284 9.99 -14.27 -0.04
N GLY A 285 8.73 -14.53 -0.41
CA GLY A 285 7.81 -13.52 -0.94
C GLY A 285 7.98 -13.31 -2.42
N PHE A 286 8.73 -12.29 -2.80
CA PHE A 286 8.81 -11.79 -4.17
C PHE A 286 9.99 -12.44 -4.89
N ILE A 287 9.70 -13.51 -5.64
CA ILE A 287 10.69 -14.25 -6.42
C ILE A 287 10.08 -14.89 -7.67
N GLY A 288 10.76 -14.69 -8.80
CA GLY A 288 10.36 -15.23 -10.10
C GLY A 288 10.77 -16.69 -10.26
N LYS A 289 10.13 -17.39 -11.22
CA LYS A 289 10.39 -18.81 -11.46
C LYS A 289 11.86 -19.09 -11.79
N GLN A 290 12.54 -18.28 -12.60
CA GLN A 290 13.94 -18.51 -12.97
C GLN A 290 14.86 -18.44 -11.74
N HIS A 291 14.79 -17.34 -10.97
CA HIS A 291 15.60 -17.18 -9.76
C HIS A 291 15.27 -18.25 -8.70
N LEU A 292 14.00 -18.60 -8.55
CA LEU A 292 13.55 -19.73 -7.73
C LEU A 292 14.26 -21.03 -8.12
N HIS A 293 14.38 -21.31 -9.43
CA HIS A 293 15.08 -22.52 -9.88
C HIS A 293 16.55 -22.49 -9.50
N LEU A 294 17.21 -21.35 -9.63
CA LEU A 294 18.62 -21.20 -9.26
C LEU A 294 18.86 -21.46 -7.77
N ILE A 295 18.04 -20.88 -6.88
CA ILE A 295 18.27 -21.01 -5.42
C ILE A 295 17.93 -22.40 -4.86
N LEU A 296 17.05 -23.16 -5.52
CA LEU A 296 16.62 -24.48 -5.10
C LEU A 296 17.32 -25.64 -5.83
N LYS A 297 18.02 -25.38 -6.95
CA LYS A 297 18.62 -26.42 -7.81
C LYS A 297 19.50 -27.40 -7.04
N ASP A 298 20.37 -26.89 -6.17
CA ASP A 298 21.38 -27.69 -5.46
C ASP A 298 20.98 -27.97 -4.00
N ARG A 299 19.68 -27.83 -3.68
CA ARG A 299 19.15 -28.05 -2.33
C ARG A 299 18.62 -29.47 -2.17
N PRO A 300 18.67 -30.06 -0.96
CA PRO A 300 18.22 -31.42 -0.74
C PRO A 300 16.71 -31.57 -0.98
N ASN A 301 16.29 -32.79 -1.34
CA ASN A 301 14.88 -33.11 -1.55
C ASN A 301 14.03 -32.76 -0.32
N GLY A 302 12.87 -32.16 -0.57
CA GLY A 302 11.96 -31.65 0.44
C GLY A 302 12.27 -30.24 0.93
N THR A 303 13.36 -29.61 0.46
CA THR A 303 13.57 -28.17 0.67
C THR A 303 12.51 -27.38 -0.06
N PHE A 304 11.83 -26.47 0.64
CA PHE A 304 10.75 -25.66 0.11
C PHE A 304 10.90 -24.19 0.46
N LEU A 305 10.22 -23.34 -0.30
CA LEU A 305 10.06 -21.93 0.02
C LEU A 305 8.64 -21.45 -0.26
N LEU A 306 8.28 -20.36 0.42
CA LEU A 306 7.00 -19.68 0.26
C LEU A 306 7.20 -18.42 -0.58
N ARG A 307 6.44 -18.29 -1.66
CA ARG A 307 6.48 -17.12 -2.55
C ARG A 307 5.08 -16.67 -2.96
N PHE A 308 4.94 -15.40 -3.29
CA PHE A 308 3.72 -14.89 -3.87
C PHE A 308 3.53 -15.39 -5.29
N SER A 309 2.28 -15.61 -5.65
CA SER A 309 1.89 -16.10 -6.97
C SER A 309 2.02 -14.98 -8.01
N ASP A 310 2.74 -15.26 -9.09
CA ASP A 310 2.70 -14.42 -10.29
C ASP A 310 1.41 -14.64 -11.08
N SER A 311 0.92 -15.89 -10.98
CA SER A 311 -0.36 -16.49 -11.33
C SER A 311 -1.60 -15.61 -11.18
N GLU A 312 -1.78 -15.27 -9.91
CA GLU A 312 -3.07 -15.07 -9.29
C GLU A 312 -2.94 -13.93 -8.29
N ILE A 313 -3.85 -12.98 -8.35
CA ILE A 313 -3.90 -11.86 -7.40
C ILE A 313 -4.15 -12.43 -6.00
N GLY A 314 -3.33 -12.00 -5.04
CA GLY A 314 -3.50 -12.40 -3.64
C GLY A 314 -3.40 -13.92 -3.43
N GLY A 315 -2.48 -14.57 -4.15
CA GLY A 315 -2.13 -15.97 -3.95
C GLY A 315 -0.74 -16.15 -3.36
N ILE A 316 -0.57 -17.13 -2.47
CA ILE A 316 0.74 -17.62 -2.00
C ILE A 316 0.94 -19.07 -2.40
N THR A 317 2.11 -19.43 -2.94
CA THR A 317 2.43 -20.78 -3.41
C THR A 317 3.66 -21.32 -2.69
N ILE A 318 3.76 -22.65 -2.67
CA ILE A 318 4.89 -23.41 -2.14
C ILE A 318 5.65 -23.99 -3.32
N ALA A 319 6.92 -23.66 -3.43
CA ALA A 319 7.83 -24.31 -4.36
C ALA A 319 8.78 -25.21 -3.58
N TYR A 320 8.99 -26.44 -4.04
CA TYR A 320 9.84 -27.42 -3.34
C TYR A 320 10.61 -28.32 -4.30
N VAL A 321 11.74 -28.83 -3.81
CA VAL A 321 12.57 -29.80 -4.53
C VAL A 321 12.02 -31.20 -4.30
N SER A 322 11.78 -31.94 -5.37
CA SER A 322 11.39 -33.36 -5.31
C SER A 322 12.28 -34.23 -6.21
N ALA A 323 12.36 -35.51 -5.88
CA ALA A 323 13.02 -36.48 -6.73
C ALA A 323 12.24 -36.63 -8.05
N SER A 324 12.96 -36.59 -9.16
CA SER A 324 12.45 -36.94 -10.47
C SER A 324 12.46 -38.46 -10.64
N GLU A 325 11.55 -38.99 -11.46
CA GLU A 325 11.46 -40.41 -11.79
C GLU A 325 12.75 -40.95 -12.44
N ASN A 326 13.54 -40.07 -13.06
CA ASN A 326 14.80 -40.40 -13.72
C ASN A 326 16.03 -40.25 -12.80
N GLY A 327 15.85 -40.13 -11.47
CA GLY A 327 16.95 -40.01 -10.50
C GLY A 327 17.55 -38.60 -10.35
N GLY A 328 17.07 -37.61 -11.12
CA GLY A 328 17.44 -36.20 -10.97
C GLY A 328 16.57 -35.45 -9.95
N GLN A 329 16.83 -34.15 -9.75
CA GLN A 329 15.98 -33.28 -8.94
C GLN A 329 15.08 -32.42 -9.83
N LYS A 330 13.82 -32.20 -9.42
CA LYS A 330 12.88 -31.30 -10.09
C LYS A 330 12.24 -30.36 -9.07
N ILE A 331 11.95 -29.14 -9.51
CA ILE A 331 11.26 -28.15 -8.68
C ILE A 331 9.78 -28.17 -9.02
N GLN A 332 8.95 -28.46 -8.02
CA GLN A 332 7.50 -28.50 -8.15
C GLN A 332 6.88 -27.29 -7.45
N ASN A 333 5.81 -26.76 -8.05
CA ASN A 333 5.03 -25.66 -7.47
C ASN A 333 3.64 -26.17 -7.14
N ILE A 334 3.20 -25.97 -5.90
CA ILE A 334 1.82 -26.26 -5.48
C ILE A 334 0.90 -25.16 -6.01
N GLN A 335 -0.34 -25.50 -6.33
CA GLN A 335 -1.34 -24.50 -6.69
C GLN A 335 -1.40 -23.38 -5.63
N PRO A 336 -1.44 -22.10 -6.03
CA PRO A 336 -1.49 -21.01 -5.06
C PRO A 336 -2.71 -21.11 -4.14
N PHE A 337 -2.50 -20.75 -2.87
CA PHE A 337 -3.55 -20.57 -1.89
C PHE A 337 -4.01 -19.13 -1.90
N THR A 338 -5.30 -18.93 -2.16
CA THR A 338 -5.95 -17.61 -2.14
C THR A 338 -6.47 -17.28 -0.75
N LYS A 339 -6.98 -16.05 -0.57
CA LYS A 339 -7.70 -15.64 0.64
C LYS A 339 -8.76 -16.66 1.09
N ARG A 340 -9.58 -17.15 0.14
CA ARG A 340 -10.64 -18.14 0.43
C ARG A 340 -10.07 -19.45 0.97
N ASP A 341 -8.94 -19.89 0.41
CA ASP A 341 -8.27 -21.11 0.85
C ASP A 341 -7.74 -20.98 2.28
N LEU A 342 -7.15 -19.82 2.59
CA LEU A 342 -6.57 -19.54 3.90
C LEU A 342 -7.62 -19.28 4.99
N GLU A 343 -8.83 -18.83 4.61
CA GLU A 343 -10.00 -18.75 5.49
C GLU A 343 -10.53 -20.15 5.87
N ILE A 344 -10.53 -21.09 4.94
CA ILE A 344 -10.94 -22.48 5.20
C ILE A 344 -9.92 -23.19 6.08
N ARG A 345 -8.63 -23.01 5.80
CA ARG A 345 -7.53 -23.65 6.53
C ARG A 345 -6.28 -22.79 6.48
N SER A 346 -5.71 -22.52 7.65
CA SER A 346 -4.51 -21.69 7.82
C SER A 346 -3.32 -22.19 6.98
N LEU A 347 -2.39 -21.29 6.66
CA LEU A 347 -1.16 -21.65 5.94
C LEU A 347 -0.32 -22.67 6.74
N GLY A 348 -0.19 -22.49 8.05
CA GLY A 348 0.54 -23.41 8.93
C GLY A 348 -0.02 -24.83 8.88
N ASP A 349 -1.35 -24.98 8.96
CA ASP A 349 -1.99 -26.30 8.87
C ASP A 349 -1.87 -26.93 7.48
N ARG A 350 -1.88 -26.12 6.40
CA ARG A 350 -1.63 -26.60 5.04
C ARG A 350 -0.19 -27.09 4.87
N ILE A 351 0.80 -26.35 5.40
CA ILE A 351 2.22 -26.75 5.41
C ILE A 351 2.41 -28.05 6.21
N ARG A 352 1.70 -28.22 7.33
CA ARG A 352 1.73 -29.45 8.13
C ARG A 352 1.28 -30.67 7.32
N ASP A 353 0.20 -30.53 6.55
CA ASP A 353 -0.42 -31.65 5.83
C ASP A 353 0.45 -32.19 4.69
N ILE A 354 1.33 -31.36 4.12
CA ILE A 354 2.20 -31.75 3.00
C ILE A 354 3.42 -32.51 3.55
N SER A 355 3.46 -33.82 3.34
CA SER A 355 4.55 -34.69 3.80
C SER A 355 5.83 -34.55 2.98
N HIS A 356 5.73 -34.16 1.70
CA HIS A 356 6.87 -34.04 0.79
C HIS A 356 7.82 -32.87 1.10
N ILE A 357 7.42 -31.93 1.95
CA ILE A 357 8.23 -30.79 2.35
C ILE A 357 8.78 -30.97 3.77
N THR A 358 10.07 -30.73 3.95
CA THR A 358 10.82 -31.07 5.18
C THR A 358 11.64 -29.91 5.72
N TYR A 359 12.27 -29.10 4.86
CA TYR A 359 13.11 -27.97 5.25
C TYR A 359 12.65 -26.69 4.56
N LEU A 360 12.38 -25.63 5.33
CA LEU A 360 12.21 -24.29 4.78
C LEU A 360 13.58 -23.75 4.39
N TYR A 361 13.70 -23.22 3.17
CA TYR A 361 14.92 -22.59 2.68
C TYR A 361 15.45 -21.50 3.66
N PRO A 362 16.77 -21.41 3.91
CA PRO A 362 17.81 -22.28 3.37
C PRO A 362 17.82 -23.69 3.96
N GLU A 363 17.80 -23.86 5.29
CA GLU A 363 17.99 -25.18 5.94
C GLU A 363 17.25 -25.30 7.28
N TYR A 364 16.07 -24.67 7.40
CA TYR A 364 15.31 -24.68 8.65
C TYR A 364 14.32 -25.85 8.70
N PRO A 365 14.34 -26.74 9.71
CA PRO A 365 13.39 -27.83 9.80
C PRO A 365 11.94 -27.35 9.89
N LYS A 366 11.06 -27.89 9.04
CA LYS A 366 9.64 -27.47 8.92
C LYS A 366 8.93 -27.40 10.26
N ASN A 367 9.06 -28.45 11.07
CA ASN A 367 8.35 -28.55 12.34
C ASN A 367 8.93 -27.61 13.41
N GLU A 368 10.21 -27.24 13.34
CA GLU A 368 10.76 -26.26 14.29
C GLU A 368 10.21 -24.86 14.02
N VAL A 369 10.10 -24.50 12.75
CA VAL A 369 9.63 -23.19 12.31
C VAL A 369 8.12 -23.05 12.43
N PHE A 370 7.36 -24.05 11.97
CA PHE A 370 5.92 -23.92 11.77
C PHE A 370 5.06 -24.48 12.90
N LYS A 371 5.62 -25.19 13.88
CA LYS A 371 4.84 -25.84 14.96
C LYS A 371 3.93 -24.90 15.72
N LYS A 372 4.36 -23.65 15.95
CA LYS A 372 3.53 -22.61 16.61
C LYS A 372 2.33 -22.14 15.78
N PHE A 373 2.33 -22.38 14.48
CA PHE A 373 1.23 -22.04 13.58
C PHE A 373 0.28 -23.22 13.32
N TYR A 374 0.57 -24.38 13.89
CA TYR A 374 -0.32 -25.52 13.76
C TYR A 374 -1.50 -25.33 14.71
N SER A 375 -2.71 -25.42 14.16
CA SER A 375 -3.90 -25.52 14.98
C SER A 375 -3.74 -26.78 15.83
N GLY A 376 -3.80 -26.61 17.15
CA GLY A 376 -3.61 -27.70 18.10
C GLY A 376 -4.51 -28.87 17.74
N ASP A 377 -3.95 -30.07 17.69
CA ASP A 377 -4.77 -31.27 17.77
C ASP A 377 -5.40 -31.25 19.15
N GLY A 378 -6.60 -30.67 19.24
CA GLY A 378 -7.42 -30.67 20.44
C GLY A 378 -7.89 -32.09 20.75
N LEU A 379 -6.96 -32.94 21.18
CA LEU A 379 -7.21 -34.06 22.08
C LEU A 379 -7.32 -33.49 23.50
N ASN A 380 -8.35 -32.67 23.74
CA ASN A 380 -8.90 -32.63 25.09
C ASN A 380 -9.65 -33.96 25.27
N ALA A 381 -8.91 -34.96 25.73
CA ALA A 381 -9.45 -36.18 26.30
C ALA A 381 -10.11 -35.85 27.65
N HIS A 382 -11.23 -35.12 27.62
CA HIS A 382 -12.19 -35.03 28.72
C HIS A 382 -13.47 -34.36 28.20
N CYS A 383 -14.25 -35.12 27.43
CA CYS A 383 -15.70 -35.01 27.30
C CYS A 383 -16.13 -36.02 26.23
N GLN A 384 -16.66 -37.17 26.67
CA GLN A 384 -17.37 -38.10 25.80
C GLN A 384 -18.65 -37.42 25.32
N CYS A 385 -18.56 -36.74 24.18
CA CYS A 385 -19.69 -36.53 23.28
C CYS A 385 -19.16 -36.83 21.88
N HIS A 386 -19.62 -37.94 21.29
CA HIS A 386 -19.18 -38.40 19.96
C HIS A 386 -19.72 -37.46 18.88
N VAL A 387 -19.05 -36.32 18.69
CA VAL A 387 -19.20 -35.50 17.50
C VAL A 387 -18.05 -35.89 16.57
N LEU A 388 -18.39 -36.50 15.43
CA LEU A 388 -17.42 -36.76 14.36
C LEU A 388 -16.82 -35.42 13.90
N LYS A 389 -15.63 -35.09 14.38
CA LYS A 389 -14.84 -33.97 13.85
C LYS A 389 -14.27 -34.38 12.50
N VAL A 390 -14.90 -33.96 11.41
CA VAL A 390 -14.36 -34.14 10.06
C VAL A 390 -13.13 -33.25 9.88
N LYS A 391 -11.93 -33.85 9.87
CA LYS A 391 -10.67 -33.15 9.64
C LYS A 391 -10.36 -33.15 8.14
N VAL A 392 -10.55 -32.01 7.49
CA VAL A 392 -10.07 -31.82 6.10
C VAL A 392 -8.54 -31.86 6.11
N ARG A 393 -7.91 -32.63 5.21
CA ARG A 393 -6.46 -32.65 5.00
C ARG A 393 -6.18 -32.35 3.53
N LEU A 394 -5.11 -31.59 3.26
CA LEU A 394 -4.63 -31.41 1.90
C LEU A 394 -3.79 -32.62 1.48
N THR A 395 -4.02 -33.17 0.29
CA THR A 395 -3.16 -34.17 -0.34
C THR A 395 -2.69 -33.66 -1.70
N THR A 396 -1.42 -33.86 -2.03
CA THR A 396 -0.85 -33.54 -3.34
C THR A 396 -0.73 -34.83 -4.15
N ASN A 397 -1.72 -35.16 -4.97
CA ASN A 397 -1.60 -36.27 -5.92
C ASN A 397 -1.16 -35.71 -7.28
N ALA A 398 -0.01 -36.16 -7.77
CA ALA A 398 0.42 -35.91 -9.14
C ALA A 398 -0.18 -37.01 -10.05
N LEU A 399 -1.44 -36.89 -10.46
CA LEU A 399 -2.03 -37.70 -11.53
C LEU A 399 -3.00 -36.86 -12.37
N SER A 400 -3.03 -37.15 -13.68
CA SER A 400 -3.75 -36.42 -14.74
C SER A 400 -5.29 -36.40 -14.54
N PRO A 401 -6.04 -35.58 -15.30
CA PRO A 401 -7.41 -35.22 -14.97
C PRO A 401 -8.39 -36.29 -15.43
N SER A 402 -8.68 -37.25 -14.56
CA SER A 402 -9.87 -38.10 -14.63
C SER A 402 -9.97 -38.81 -13.30
N PHE A 403 -10.91 -38.45 -12.44
CA PHE A 403 -11.73 -39.38 -11.64
C PHE A 403 -12.72 -38.58 -10.78
N PHE A 404 -13.99 -38.89 -11.00
CA PHE A 404 -15.18 -38.28 -10.43
C PHE A 404 -15.18 -38.30 -8.89
N LEU A 405 -15.60 -37.20 -8.26
CA LEU A 405 -16.04 -37.18 -6.87
C LEU A 405 -17.32 -38.02 -6.73
N CYS A 406 -17.22 -39.15 -6.04
CA CYS A 406 -18.39 -39.89 -5.57
C CYS A 406 -18.84 -39.32 -4.21
N PHE A 407 -19.85 -38.45 -4.21
CA PHE A 407 -20.53 -38.03 -2.98
C PHE A 407 -21.53 -39.13 -2.57
N LEU A 408 -21.24 -39.84 -1.49
CA LEU A 408 -22.23 -40.66 -0.80
C LEU A 408 -23.16 -39.74 0.01
N TRP A 409 -24.35 -39.56 -0.55
CA TRP A 409 -25.50 -38.92 0.09
C TRP A 409 -26.14 -39.94 1.04
N SER A 410 -26.18 -39.65 2.34
CA SER A 410 -27.07 -40.38 3.26
C SER A 410 -28.08 -39.39 3.84
N ARG A 411 -29.34 -39.58 3.41
CA ARG A 411 -30.54 -38.93 3.94
C ARG A 411 -30.79 -39.36 5.39
N ALA A 412 -31.02 -38.40 6.29
CA ALA A 412 -31.98 -38.52 7.39
C ALA A 412 -32.32 -37.16 8.03
N SER A 413 -33.55 -36.70 7.74
CA SER A 413 -34.53 -35.96 8.55
C SER A 413 -34.12 -34.88 9.59
N THR A 414 -34.48 -33.65 9.24
CA THR A 414 -35.21 -32.59 10.00
C THR A 414 -35.27 -32.65 11.54
N ILE A 415 -34.86 -31.55 12.20
CA ILE A 415 -35.68 -30.68 13.09
C ILE A 415 -34.91 -29.38 13.35
N ILE A 416 -35.59 -28.25 13.09
CA ILE A 416 -35.17 -26.89 13.43
C ILE A 416 -35.58 -26.61 14.87
N CYS A 417 -34.70 -26.02 15.69
CA CYS A 417 -35.12 -25.24 16.84
C CYS A 417 -34.13 -24.09 17.10
N TRP A 418 -34.60 -22.86 16.96
CA TRP A 418 -33.96 -21.65 17.45
C TRP A 418 -34.23 -21.51 18.95
N ARG A 419 -33.22 -21.13 19.76
CA ARG A 419 -33.38 -20.15 20.86
C ARG A 419 -32.06 -19.76 21.55
N LEU A 420 -31.85 -18.44 21.53
CA LEU A 420 -31.44 -17.52 22.61
C LEU A 420 -30.17 -17.79 23.45
N HIS A 421 -29.26 -16.80 23.33
CA HIS A 421 -28.30 -16.33 24.35
C HIS A 421 -28.98 -16.04 25.70
N PRO A 422 -28.25 -16.08 26.85
CA PRO A 422 -27.40 -14.94 27.24
C PRO A 422 -26.09 -15.25 28.00
N CYS A 423 -25.15 -14.29 27.85
CA CYS A 423 -24.24 -13.66 28.83
C CYS A 423 -23.60 -14.50 29.97
N VAL A 424 -22.29 -14.29 30.23
CA VAL A 424 -21.76 -13.77 31.52
C VAL A 424 -20.21 -13.67 31.49
N THR A 425 -19.77 -12.44 31.77
CA THR A 425 -18.54 -11.84 32.34
C THR A 425 -17.13 -12.47 32.28
N ALA A 426 -16.20 -11.54 32.08
CA ALA A 426 -14.75 -11.62 32.12
C ALA A 426 -14.14 -12.01 33.48
N TYR A 427 -12.92 -12.55 33.41
CA TYR A 427 -11.90 -12.43 34.46
C TYR A 427 -10.56 -12.08 33.80
N GLN A 428 -9.96 -10.98 34.24
CA GLN A 428 -8.56 -10.62 34.02
C GLN A 428 -7.68 -11.34 35.05
N SER A 429 -6.53 -11.85 34.63
CA SER A 429 -5.32 -11.84 35.45
C SER A 429 -4.11 -11.76 34.53
N GLY A 430 -3.19 -10.84 34.85
CA GLY A 430 -1.95 -10.62 34.12
C GLY A 430 -0.74 -11.04 34.94
N ALA A 431 0.34 -11.40 34.25
CA ALA A 431 1.74 -11.08 34.55
C ALA A 431 2.66 -11.80 33.51
N PRO A 432 3.89 -11.30 33.27
CA PRO A 432 4.57 -11.42 31.98
C PRO A 432 5.62 -12.53 31.94
N PHE A 433 5.96 -13.00 30.74
CA PHE A 433 7.16 -13.80 30.48
C PHE A 433 8.01 -13.16 29.37
N PRO A 434 9.35 -13.27 29.44
CA PRO A 434 10.27 -12.43 28.68
C PRO A 434 10.38 -12.89 27.23
N ALA A 435 10.32 -11.94 26.30
CA ALA A 435 10.59 -12.17 24.88
C ALA A 435 12.10 -12.18 24.62
N VAL A 436 12.65 -13.35 24.31
CA VAL A 436 13.98 -13.46 23.70
C VAL A 436 13.83 -13.16 22.21
N SER A 437 14.38 -12.02 21.78
CA SER A 437 14.38 -11.61 20.38
C SER A 437 15.60 -12.20 19.66
N LEU A 438 15.36 -13.19 18.78
CA LEU A 438 16.34 -13.65 17.80
C LEU A 438 16.02 -12.98 16.46
N ARG A 439 16.71 -11.87 16.14
CA ARG A 439 16.76 -11.31 14.80
C ARG A 439 17.39 -12.35 13.87
N ARG A 440 16.62 -12.85 12.90
CA ARG A 440 17.13 -13.66 11.78
C ARG A 440 17.10 -12.80 10.53
N GLN A 441 18.27 -12.33 10.11
CA GLN A 441 18.47 -11.74 8.77
C GLN A 441 18.95 -12.86 7.84
N PHE A 442 18.42 -12.91 6.62
CA PHE A 442 18.98 -13.74 5.56
C PHE A 442 20.42 -13.29 5.31
N GLN A 443 21.39 -14.18 5.49
CA GLN A 443 22.77 -13.93 5.07
C GLN A 443 22.81 -13.78 3.53
N GLN A 444 23.46 -12.72 3.06
CA GLN A 444 23.85 -12.57 1.67
C GLN A 444 24.90 -13.62 1.30
N PRO A 445 24.80 -14.25 0.13
CA PRO A 445 25.98 -14.72 -0.57
C PRO A 445 26.19 -13.91 -1.86
N PHE A 446 27.48 -13.74 -2.19
CA PHE A 446 28.08 -13.14 -3.39
C PHE A 446 28.37 -11.63 -3.37
N SER A 447 29.66 -11.32 -3.14
CA SER A 447 30.37 -10.18 -3.72
C SER A 447 31.21 -10.68 -4.90
N PRO A 448 31.20 -10.02 -6.08
CA PRO A 448 32.08 -10.41 -7.18
C PRO A 448 33.35 -9.55 -7.17
N GLN A 449 34.44 -10.05 -6.60
CA GLN A 449 35.79 -9.56 -6.90
C GLN A 449 36.83 -10.67 -6.69
N GLU A 450 37.32 -11.26 -7.78
CA GLU A 450 38.71 -11.71 -7.87
C GLU A 450 39.26 -11.33 -9.24
N SER A 451 40.06 -10.26 -9.21
CA SER A 451 41.01 -9.85 -10.23
C SER A 451 42.17 -10.83 -10.26
N ILE A 452 42.36 -11.52 -11.39
CA ILE A 452 43.59 -12.27 -11.65
C ILE A 452 44.66 -11.26 -12.09
N THR A 453 45.69 -11.13 -11.27
CA THR A 453 46.98 -10.53 -11.59
C THR A 453 47.87 -11.60 -12.21
N GLN A 454 48.45 -11.31 -13.38
CA GLN A 454 49.66 -11.97 -13.86
C GLN A 454 50.57 -10.93 -14.53
N ASP A 455 51.84 -11.09 -14.25
CA ASP A 455 52.93 -10.13 -14.33
C ASP A 455 53.39 -9.72 -15.74
N MET A 456 54.10 -8.59 -15.75
CA MET A 456 54.82 -7.92 -16.84
C MET A 456 55.82 -8.81 -17.59
N GLU A 457 56.00 -8.53 -18.89
CA GLU A 457 57.34 -8.32 -19.46
C GLU A 457 57.32 -7.43 -20.74
N THR A 458 57.95 -6.25 -20.59
CA THR A 458 58.77 -5.44 -21.53
C THR A 458 58.37 -5.16 -22.99
N GLY A 459 58.48 -3.88 -23.38
CA GLY A 459 59.03 -3.51 -24.70
C GLY A 459 58.52 -2.24 -25.38
N ASN A 460 59.11 -1.09 -25.03
CA ASN A 460 59.39 0.12 -25.83
C ASN A 460 58.41 0.64 -26.93
N SER A 461 58.04 1.91 -26.74
CA SER A 461 57.71 2.96 -27.73
C SER A 461 58.79 3.09 -28.85
N PRO A 462 58.58 3.83 -29.96
CA PRO A 462 58.24 5.27 -29.89
C PRO A 462 57.42 5.90 -31.06
N ASP A 463 57.04 7.17 -30.83
CA ASP A 463 56.86 8.27 -31.81
C ASP A 463 55.67 8.14 -32.82
N GLU A 464 54.92 9.17 -33.24
CA GLU A 464 55.08 10.62 -33.25
C GLU A 464 53.80 11.30 -33.86
N PHE A 465 53.66 12.62 -33.66
CA PHE A 465 53.01 13.62 -34.55
C PHE A 465 51.46 13.75 -34.75
N THR A 466 50.94 14.82 -34.10
CA THR A 466 50.22 16.01 -34.64
C THR A 466 48.74 16.10 -35.06
N GLN A 467 48.17 17.22 -34.58
CA GLN A 467 47.33 18.25 -35.23
C GLN A 467 45.83 18.00 -35.51
N ASN A 468 45.04 18.50 -34.55
CA ASN A 468 43.81 19.32 -34.67
C ASN A 468 43.80 20.33 -35.86
N PRO A 469 42.69 21.06 -36.13
CA PRO A 469 41.30 20.70 -36.45
C PRO A 469 40.79 21.50 -37.68
N ASN A 470 39.56 21.29 -38.18
CA ASN A 470 38.76 22.23 -38.99
C ASN A 470 37.40 21.58 -39.33
N VAL A 471 36.25 22.22 -39.56
CA VAL A 471 35.61 23.51 -39.26
C VAL A 471 34.26 23.45 -40.02
N PHE A 472 33.16 23.85 -39.37
CA PHE A 472 31.94 24.51 -39.89
C PHE A 472 30.91 23.88 -40.89
N HIS A 473 29.65 23.95 -40.42
CA HIS A 473 28.38 24.46 -41.01
C HIS A 473 27.62 23.84 -42.22
N GLU A 474 26.27 23.91 -42.03
CA GLU A 474 25.11 23.82 -42.96
C GLU A 474 24.65 22.39 -43.34
N MET A 475 23.38 21.97 -43.22
CA MET A 475 22.06 22.64 -43.11
C MET A 475 21.17 22.04 -42.01
#